data_AF-A0A7Y2C7K4-F1
#
_entry.id   AF-A0A7Y2C7K4-F1
#
_cell.length_a   1.000
_cell.length_b   1.000
_cell.length_c   1.000
_cell.angle_alpha   90.00
_cell.angle_beta   90.00
_cell.angle_gamma   90.00
#
_symmetry.space_group_name_H-M   'P 1'
#
loop_
_entity.id
_entity.type
_entity.pdbx_description
1 polymer ?
#
loop_
_entity_poly.entity_id
_entity_poly.type
_entity_poly.pdbx_seq_one_letter_code
_entity_poly.pdbx_strand_id
1 'polypeptide(L)'
;NISFGADIGTTEYNALDHAVASAVAQGVVVVVAAGNDGIDAATVTPAHVREAITVGAFESTPATFASFSNFGDVVDILAPGVDILSMSTEAGRSAPPALMSGTSTAAPHVAGAAALLLARTPALTPAEVQDAIVSAAQARSLTIYGAPANTTNLSLWVAESQTDSSDAPTETDGKPGRKGGPKN
;
A
#
# COMPACT_ATOMS: atom_id res chain seq x y z
N ASN A 1 3.92 2.58 9.94
CA ASN A 1 4.03 1.30 9.21
C ASN A 1 4.60 0.24 10.15
N ILE A 2 3.84 -0.80 10.44
CA ILE A 2 4.21 -1.93 11.29
C ILE A 2 4.06 -3.20 10.45
N SER A 3 5.15 -3.60 9.79
CA SER A 3 5.19 -4.77 8.90
C SER A 3 5.52 -6.06 9.65
N PHE A 4 4.96 -6.24 10.85
CA PHE A 4 5.10 -7.45 11.66
C PHE A 4 3.83 -7.70 12.47
N GLY A 5 3.66 -8.93 12.93
CA GLY A 5 2.59 -9.33 13.83
C GLY A 5 2.80 -10.74 14.35
N ALA A 6 1.90 -11.18 15.23
CA ALA A 6 1.89 -12.53 15.77
C ALA A 6 0.46 -13.01 15.98
N ASP A 7 0.17 -14.27 15.64
CA ASP A 7 -1.06 -14.92 16.07
C ASP A 7 -1.02 -15.14 17.58
N ILE A 8 -2.01 -14.57 18.28
CA ILE A 8 -2.19 -14.70 19.72
C ILE A 8 -3.41 -15.56 20.07
N GLY A 9 -4.12 -16.09 19.06
CA GLY A 9 -5.25 -17.00 19.23
C GLY A 9 -6.47 -16.38 19.91
N THR A 10 -6.54 -15.05 20.01
CA THR A 10 -7.59 -14.31 20.68
C THR A 10 -7.83 -12.95 20.02
N THR A 11 -9.03 -12.42 20.18
CA THR A 11 -9.41 -11.06 19.76
C THR A 11 -9.20 -10.02 20.86
N GLU A 12 -8.77 -10.45 22.06
CA GLU A 12 -8.47 -9.55 23.17
C GLU A 12 -7.21 -8.73 22.90
N TYR A 13 -7.28 -7.43 23.15
CA TYR A 13 -6.15 -6.53 22.97
C TYR A 13 -5.05 -6.81 24.01
N ASN A 14 -3.82 -6.85 23.55
CA ASN A 14 -2.62 -6.90 24.38
C ASN A 14 -1.93 -5.52 24.46
N ALA A 15 -0.75 -5.47 25.09
CA ALA A 15 0.01 -4.23 25.25
C ALA A 15 0.39 -3.54 23.93
N LEU A 16 0.73 -4.29 22.87
CA LEU A 16 1.00 -3.75 21.54
C LEU A 16 -0.25 -3.15 20.92
N ASP A 17 -1.40 -3.83 21.03
CA ASP A 17 -2.68 -3.35 20.49
C ASP A 17 -3.09 -2.03 21.16
N HIS A 18 -2.98 -1.95 22.49
CA HIS A 18 -3.20 -0.71 23.22
C HIS A 18 -2.22 0.40 22.84
N ALA A 19 -0.95 0.07 22.58
CA ALA A 19 0.03 1.05 22.12
C ALA A 19 -0.30 1.59 20.72
N VAL A 20 -0.74 0.72 19.80
CA VAL A 20 -1.18 1.12 18.45
C VAL A 20 -2.43 2.00 18.54
N ALA A 21 -3.46 1.56 19.26
CA ALA A 21 -4.69 2.33 19.45
C ALA A 21 -4.41 3.70 20.09
N SER A 22 -3.52 3.75 21.08
CA SER A 22 -3.10 5.01 21.71
C SER A 22 -2.33 5.93 20.74
N ALA A 23 -1.50 5.38 19.84
CA ALA A 23 -0.81 6.19 18.84
C ALA A 23 -1.80 6.80 17.84
N VAL A 24 -2.78 6.01 17.39
CA VAL A 24 -3.85 6.50 16.51
C VAL A 24 -4.68 7.59 17.20
N ALA A 25 -5.04 7.41 18.47
CA ALA A 25 -5.75 8.42 19.25
C ALA A 25 -4.97 9.74 19.40
N GLN A 26 -3.64 9.72 19.24
CA GLN A 26 -2.78 10.90 19.23
C GLN A 26 -2.56 11.50 17.84
N GLY A 27 -3.28 11.02 16.82
CA GLY A 27 -3.24 11.54 15.45
C GLY A 27 -2.19 10.87 14.56
N VAL A 28 -1.56 9.77 15.00
CA VAL A 28 -0.62 9.02 14.17
C VAL A 28 -1.36 8.04 13.28
N VAL A 29 -1.19 8.14 11.97
CA VAL A 29 -1.68 7.10 11.04
C VAL A 29 -0.83 5.85 11.19
N VAL A 30 -1.46 4.75 11.61
CA VAL A 30 -0.80 3.46 11.72
C VAL A 30 -1.34 2.51 10.66
N VAL A 31 -0.41 1.92 9.91
CA VAL A 31 -0.68 0.87 8.91
C VAL A 31 0.02 -0.39 9.39
N VAL A 32 -0.71 -1.50 9.44
CA VAL A 32 -0.25 -2.79 9.96
C VAL A 32 -0.42 -3.90 8.91
N ALA A 33 0.47 -4.88 8.93
CA ALA A 33 0.35 -6.08 8.09
C ALA A 33 -0.68 -7.05 8.68
N ALA A 34 -1.51 -7.68 7.84
CA ALA A 34 -2.51 -8.66 8.30
C ALA A 34 -1.90 -9.97 8.86
N GLY A 35 -0.68 -10.33 8.41
CA GLY A 35 0.00 -11.59 8.72
C GLY A 35 0.02 -12.57 7.54
N ASN A 36 0.79 -13.64 7.65
CA ASN A 36 1.21 -14.49 6.52
C ASN A 36 0.91 -15.99 6.73
N ASP A 37 -0.09 -16.32 7.55
CA ASP A 37 -0.37 -17.69 7.98
C ASP A 37 -1.63 -18.28 7.32
N GLY A 38 -2.33 -17.51 6.48
CA GLY A 38 -3.58 -17.93 5.85
C GLY A 38 -4.70 -18.19 6.88
N ILE A 39 -4.76 -17.36 7.93
CA ILE A 39 -5.75 -17.43 9.01
C ILE A 39 -6.57 -16.15 9.11
N ASP A 40 -7.57 -16.14 9.99
CA ASP A 40 -8.32 -14.93 10.33
C ASP A 40 -7.42 -13.93 11.08
N ALA A 41 -7.22 -12.75 10.50
CA ALA A 41 -6.41 -11.68 11.07
C ALA A 41 -6.99 -11.14 12.40
N ALA A 42 -8.24 -11.47 12.74
CA ALA A 42 -8.82 -11.13 14.05
C ALA A 42 -8.06 -11.73 15.24
N THR A 43 -7.30 -12.81 15.05
CA THR A 43 -6.47 -13.41 16.11
C THR A 43 -5.03 -12.91 16.11
N VAL A 44 -4.69 -11.94 15.26
CA VAL A 44 -3.31 -11.48 15.04
C VAL A 44 -3.12 -10.07 15.59
N THR A 45 -2.12 -9.89 16.45
CA THR A 45 -1.69 -8.57 16.92
C THR A 45 -0.59 -8.01 16.02
N PRO A 46 -0.60 -6.71 15.65
CA PRO A 46 -1.67 -5.72 15.87
C PRO A 46 -2.69 -5.65 14.72
N ALA A 47 -2.75 -6.66 13.85
CA ALA A 47 -3.65 -6.69 12.69
C ALA A 47 -5.13 -6.53 13.06
N HIS A 48 -5.55 -6.97 14.25
CA HIS A 48 -6.95 -6.86 14.65
C HIS A 48 -7.37 -5.48 15.19
N VAL A 49 -6.43 -4.52 15.31
CA VAL A 49 -6.69 -3.19 15.88
C VAL A 49 -7.45 -2.33 14.88
N ARG A 50 -8.74 -2.06 15.15
CA ARG A 50 -9.64 -1.38 14.19
C ARG A 50 -9.29 0.07 13.90
N GLU A 51 -8.57 0.71 14.82
CA GLU A 51 -8.10 2.08 14.66
C GLU A 51 -6.91 2.19 13.69
N ALA A 52 -6.21 1.08 13.41
CA ALA A 52 -5.16 1.03 12.40
C ALA A 52 -5.72 0.59 11.05
N ILE A 53 -4.95 0.81 9.98
CA ILE A 53 -5.27 0.32 8.64
C ILE A 53 -4.59 -1.03 8.46
N THR A 54 -5.37 -2.11 8.40
CA THR A 54 -4.87 -3.48 8.26
C THR A 54 -4.84 -3.91 6.82
N VAL A 55 -3.67 -4.40 6.38
CA VAL A 55 -3.37 -4.62 4.97
C VAL A 55 -3.13 -6.09 4.66
N GLY A 56 -4.00 -6.65 3.81
CA GLY A 56 -3.81 -7.96 3.18
C GLY A 56 -2.99 -7.88 1.89
N ALA A 57 -2.53 -9.03 1.40
CA ALA A 57 -1.66 -9.11 0.22
C ALA A 57 -2.36 -9.77 -0.97
N PHE A 58 -2.07 -9.25 -2.17
CA PHE A 58 -2.45 -9.89 -3.44
C PHE A 58 -1.26 -9.92 -4.42
N GLU A 59 -1.28 -10.85 -5.37
CA GLU A 59 -0.40 -10.90 -6.53
C GLU A 59 -1.03 -10.11 -7.68
N SER A 60 -0.25 -9.25 -8.34
CA SER A 60 -0.79 -8.32 -9.34
C SER A 60 -1.13 -8.96 -10.70
N THR A 61 -0.54 -10.11 -11.04
CA THR A 61 -0.63 -10.68 -12.40
C THR A 61 -0.78 -12.21 -12.39
N PRO A 62 -2.02 -12.75 -12.44
CA PRO A 62 -3.30 -12.02 -12.37
C PRO A 62 -3.59 -11.56 -10.94
N ALA A 63 -4.44 -10.53 -10.81
CA ALA A 63 -4.92 -10.00 -9.54
C ALA A 63 -5.57 -11.10 -8.67
N THR A 64 -4.80 -11.73 -7.79
CA THR A 64 -5.21 -12.89 -7.00
C THR A 64 -4.81 -12.74 -5.54
N PHE A 65 -5.70 -13.14 -4.64
CA PHE A 65 -5.42 -13.09 -3.21
C PHE A 65 -4.21 -13.98 -2.89
N ALA A 66 -3.23 -13.44 -2.18
CA ALA A 66 -2.05 -14.22 -1.83
C ALA A 66 -2.44 -15.31 -0.83
N SER A 67 -2.17 -16.58 -1.13
CA SER A 67 -2.64 -17.71 -0.32
C SER A 67 -2.13 -17.69 1.12
N PHE A 68 -1.00 -17.02 1.38
CA PHE A 68 -0.46 -16.82 2.72
C PHE A 68 -1.12 -15.65 3.45
N SER A 69 -1.75 -14.69 2.77
CA SER A 69 -2.30 -13.51 3.42
C SER A 69 -3.37 -13.92 4.42
N ASN A 70 -3.27 -13.40 5.63
CA ASN A 70 -4.40 -13.47 6.55
C ASN A 70 -5.57 -12.66 5.99
N PHE A 71 -6.77 -13.04 6.43
CA PHE A 71 -8.05 -12.62 5.87
C PHE A 71 -9.03 -12.24 6.99
N GLY A 72 -10.27 -11.90 6.65
CA GLY A 72 -11.32 -11.60 7.62
C GLY A 72 -11.76 -10.13 7.61
N ASP A 73 -12.74 -9.82 8.45
CA ASP A 73 -13.43 -8.52 8.46
C ASP A 73 -12.54 -7.38 8.97
N VAL A 74 -11.45 -7.72 9.64
CA VAL A 74 -10.46 -6.78 10.17
C VAL A 74 -9.53 -6.25 9.09
N VAL A 75 -9.51 -6.87 7.89
CA VAL A 75 -8.68 -6.42 6.78
C VAL A 75 -9.40 -5.31 6.03
N ASP A 76 -8.90 -4.08 6.13
CA ASP A 76 -9.49 -2.91 5.49
C ASP A 76 -9.25 -2.88 3.98
N ILE A 77 -8.03 -3.23 3.57
CA ILE A 77 -7.59 -3.08 2.18
C ILE A 77 -6.55 -4.13 1.78
N LEU A 78 -6.52 -4.48 0.50
CA LEU A 78 -5.52 -5.34 -0.11
C LEU A 78 -4.52 -4.49 -0.90
N ALA A 79 -3.23 -4.83 -0.84
CA ALA A 79 -2.19 -4.20 -1.64
C ALA A 79 -1.26 -5.25 -2.27
N PRO A 80 -0.50 -4.89 -3.33
CA PRO A 80 0.49 -5.80 -3.91
C PRO A 80 1.47 -6.29 -2.85
N GLY A 81 1.56 -7.61 -2.68
CA GLY A 81 2.40 -8.23 -1.66
C GLY A 81 3.09 -9.52 -2.11
N VAL A 82 3.03 -9.87 -3.41
CA VAL A 82 3.72 -11.02 -3.99
C VAL A 82 4.74 -10.52 -5.00
N ASP A 83 5.96 -11.05 -4.92
CA ASP A 83 7.09 -10.71 -5.80
C ASP A 83 7.30 -9.20 -5.94
N ILE A 84 7.34 -8.53 -4.79
CA ILE A 84 7.57 -7.09 -4.71
C ILE A 84 9.07 -6.83 -4.71
N LEU A 85 9.54 -6.11 -5.73
CA LEU A 85 10.94 -5.71 -5.85
C LEU A 85 11.25 -4.57 -4.86
N SER A 86 12.23 -4.78 -3.98
CA SER A 86 12.68 -3.74 -3.05
C SER A 86 14.18 -3.81 -2.78
N MET A 87 14.68 -2.86 -1.99
CA MET A 87 16.07 -2.85 -1.54
C MET A 87 16.37 -4.06 -0.67
N SER A 88 17.53 -4.69 -0.90
CA SER A 88 18.05 -5.77 -0.06
C SER A 88 19.27 -5.29 0.72
N THR A 89 19.61 -6.01 1.79
CA THR A 89 20.85 -5.85 2.55
C THR A 89 21.70 -7.12 2.59
N GLU A 90 21.30 -8.19 1.89
CA GLU A 90 21.95 -9.51 1.96
C GLU A 90 23.42 -9.50 1.51
N ALA A 91 23.83 -8.50 0.72
CA ALA A 91 25.23 -8.24 0.35
C ALA A 91 25.72 -6.85 0.79
N GLY A 92 25.21 -6.35 1.92
CA GLY A 92 25.56 -5.02 2.44
C GLY A 92 25.11 -3.89 1.52
N ARG A 93 25.89 -2.80 1.46
CA ARG A 93 25.54 -1.59 0.67
C ARG A 93 25.46 -1.82 -0.85
N SER A 94 26.03 -2.92 -1.35
CA SER A 94 26.05 -3.24 -2.78
C SER A 94 25.04 -4.32 -3.14
N ALA A 95 24.13 -4.67 -2.23
CA ALA A 95 23.10 -5.66 -2.49
C ALA A 95 22.21 -5.21 -3.66
N PRO A 96 22.01 -6.07 -4.66
CA PRO A 96 21.00 -5.80 -5.68
C PRO A 96 19.61 -5.80 -5.04
N PRO A 97 18.61 -5.15 -5.66
CA PRO A 97 17.22 -5.32 -5.25
C PRO A 97 16.81 -6.79 -5.26
N ALA A 98 15.90 -7.16 -4.35
CA ALA A 98 15.38 -8.51 -4.23
C ALA A 98 13.85 -8.50 -4.30
N LEU A 99 13.28 -9.61 -4.78
CA LEU A 99 11.84 -9.87 -4.75
C LEU A 99 11.48 -10.49 -3.40
N MET A 100 10.46 -9.94 -2.75
CA MET A 100 9.95 -10.46 -1.49
C MET A 100 8.42 -10.50 -1.51
N SER A 101 7.88 -11.48 -0.79
CA SER A 101 6.44 -11.71 -0.66
C SER A 101 6.02 -11.67 0.81
N GLY A 102 4.92 -10.99 1.10
CA GLY A 102 4.33 -10.89 2.44
C GLY A 102 3.35 -9.73 2.56
N THR A 103 2.45 -9.81 3.53
CA THR A 103 1.67 -8.64 3.98
C THR A 103 2.58 -7.54 4.54
N SER A 104 3.80 -7.90 4.96
CA SER A 104 4.88 -6.99 5.32
C SER A 104 5.36 -6.11 4.16
N THR A 105 5.25 -6.57 2.90
CA THR A 105 5.54 -5.78 1.69
C THR A 105 4.29 -5.10 1.12
N ALA A 106 3.09 -5.62 1.42
CA ALA A 106 1.82 -4.96 1.11
C ALA A 106 1.58 -3.70 1.96
N ALA A 107 1.75 -3.78 3.28
CA ALA A 107 1.56 -2.66 4.22
C ALA A 107 2.29 -1.36 3.83
N PRO A 108 3.57 -1.36 3.44
CA PRO A 108 4.27 -0.13 3.07
C PRO A 108 3.71 0.56 1.82
N HIS A 109 3.04 -0.14 0.90
CA HIS A 109 2.33 0.50 -0.22
C HIS A 109 1.20 1.41 0.30
N VAL A 110 0.40 0.91 1.23
CA VAL A 110 -0.70 1.66 1.86
C VAL A 110 -0.14 2.79 2.75
N ALA A 111 0.95 2.55 3.47
CA ALA A 111 1.63 3.61 4.21
C ALA A 111 2.15 4.74 3.31
N GLY A 112 2.65 4.40 2.11
CA GLY A 112 3.00 5.38 1.09
C GLY A 112 1.80 6.20 0.60
N ALA A 113 0.65 5.56 0.36
CA ALA A 113 -0.59 6.24 0.00
C ALA A 113 -1.06 7.20 1.10
N ALA A 114 -1.04 6.76 2.36
CA ALA A 114 -1.33 7.60 3.52
C ALA A 114 -0.38 8.82 3.60
N ALA A 115 0.91 8.61 3.38
CA ALA A 115 1.89 9.70 3.35
C ALA A 115 1.62 10.71 2.23
N LEU A 116 1.21 10.26 1.04
CA LEU A 116 0.83 11.16 -0.06
C LEU A 116 -0.42 11.99 0.27
N LEU A 117 -1.41 11.41 0.94
CA LEU A 117 -2.60 12.14 1.42
C LEU A 117 -2.21 13.20 2.45
N LEU A 118 -1.42 12.83 3.45
CA LEU A 118 -0.93 13.75 4.48
C LEU A 118 -0.02 14.85 3.92
N ALA A 119 0.77 14.56 2.88
CA ALA A 119 1.57 15.57 2.20
C ALA A 119 0.70 16.64 1.51
N ARG A 120 -0.46 16.25 0.97
CA ARG A 120 -1.43 17.16 0.34
C ARG A 120 -2.32 17.86 1.35
N THR A 121 -2.70 17.18 2.42
CA THR A 121 -3.59 17.70 3.45
C THR A 121 -3.10 17.26 4.83
N PRO A 122 -2.12 17.98 5.42
CA PRO A 122 -1.47 17.57 6.68
C PRO A 122 -2.40 17.53 7.89
N ALA A 123 -3.58 18.13 7.79
CA ALA A 123 -4.57 18.20 8.88
C ALA A 123 -5.52 16.99 8.93
N LEU A 124 -5.43 16.04 7.98
CA LEU A 124 -6.27 14.85 8.01
C LEU A 124 -5.99 14.04 9.27
N THR A 125 -7.07 13.67 9.95
CA THR A 125 -7.04 12.71 11.05
C THR A 125 -6.78 11.29 10.53
N PRO A 126 -6.34 10.34 11.38
CA PRO A 126 -6.17 8.95 10.95
C PRO A 126 -7.40 8.32 10.33
N ALA A 127 -8.59 8.57 10.91
CA ALA A 127 -9.86 8.10 10.36
C ALA A 127 -10.13 8.66 8.95
N GLU A 128 -9.91 9.97 8.76
CA GLU A 128 -10.09 10.59 7.44
C GLU A 128 -9.08 10.05 6.40
N VAL A 129 -7.86 9.70 6.82
CA VAL A 129 -6.88 9.05 5.94
C VAL A 129 -7.33 7.65 5.53
N GLN A 130 -7.82 6.85 6.48
CA GLN A 130 -8.38 5.51 6.20
C GLN A 130 -9.58 5.62 5.25
N ASP A 131 -10.53 6.51 5.54
CA ASP A 131 -11.72 6.74 4.72
C ASP A 131 -11.36 7.16 3.29
N ALA A 132 -10.38 8.05 3.14
CA ALA A 132 -9.91 8.49 1.83
C ALA A 132 -9.29 7.35 1.02
N ILE A 133 -8.48 6.49 1.66
CA ILE A 133 -7.86 5.32 1.02
C ILE A 133 -8.94 4.32 0.59
N VAL A 134 -9.85 3.97 1.49
CA VAL A 134 -10.94 3.02 1.23
C VAL A 134 -11.88 3.54 0.13
N SER A 135 -12.25 4.82 0.18
CA SER A 135 -13.10 5.46 -0.84
C SER A 135 -12.45 5.47 -2.22
N ALA A 136 -11.15 5.76 -2.29
CA ALA A 136 -10.40 5.70 -3.55
C ALA A 136 -10.37 4.27 -4.11
N ALA A 137 -10.18 3.27 -3.25
CA ALA A 137 -10.23 1.86 -3.63
C ALA A 137 -11.62 1.45 -4.12
N GLN A 138 -12.71 1.82 -3.43
CA GLN A 138 -14.08 1.53 -3.86
C GLN A 138 -14.38 2.06 -5.27
N ALA A 139 -13.83 3.20 -5.65
CA ALA A 139 -14.04 3.80 -6.97
C ALA A 139 -13.29 3.09 -8.11
N ARG A 140 -12.17 2.39 -7.82
CA ARG A 140 -11.21 1.91 -8.84
C ARG A 140 -10.61 0.54 -8.56
N SER A 141 -11.21 -0.24 -7.65
CA SER A 141 -10.67 -1.52 -7.24
C SER A 141 -10.53 -2.48 -8.41
N LEU A 142 -9.40 -3.18 -8.46
CA LEU A 142 -9.28 -4.43 -9.19
C LEU A 142 -10.17 -5.47 -8.52
N THR A 143 -10.71 -6.40 -9.32
CA THR A 143 -11.29 -7.61 -8.75
C THR A 143 -10.15 -8.55 -8.37
N ILE A 144 -9.98 -8.80 -7.07
CA ILE A 144 -9.02 -9.77 -6.55
C ILE A 144 -9.70 -11.13 -6.52
N TYR A 145 -9.21 -12.06 -7.35
CA TYR A 145 -9.72 -13.42 -7.41
C TYR A 145 -9.28 -14.22 -6.18
N GLY A 146 -10.18 -15.06 -5.65
CA GLY A 146 -9.85 -15.99 -4.56
C GLY A 146 -9.76 -15.37 -3.16
N ALA A 147 -10.16 -14.11 -2.97
CA ALA A 147 -10.29 -13.53 -1.64
C ALA A 147 -11.31 -14.33 -0.80
N PRO A 148 -10.96 -14.77 0.43
CA PRO A 148 -11.88 -15.49 1.30
C PRO A 148 -13.15 -14.69 1.61
N ALA A 149 -14.24 -15.41 1.94
CA ALA A 149 -15.47 -14.76 2.40
C ALA A 149 -15.20 -13.90 3.64
N ASN A 150 -16.04 -12.88 3.85
CA ASN A 150 -15.88 -11.91 4.94
C ASN A 150 -14.54 -11.14 4.92
N THR A 151 -13.88 -11.06 3.77
CA THR A 151 -12.66 -10.26 3.57
C THR A 151 -12.95 -9.18 2.54
N THR A 152 -12.37 -7.99 2.72
CA THR A 152 -12.45 -6.91 1.73
C THR A 152 -11.96 -7.38 0.35
N ASN A 153 -12.57 -6.88 -0.72
CA ASN A 153 -12.07 -7.03 -2.09
C ASN A 153 -11.71 -5.65 -2.68
N LEU A 154 -11.19 -4.78 -1.82
CA LEU A 154 -10.71 -3.46 -2.18
C LEU A 154 -9.20 -3.52 -2.37
N SER A 155 -8.74 -3.30 -3.60
CA SER A 155 -7.32 -3.15 -3.91
C SER A 155 -6.90 -1.69 -3.79
N LEU A 156 -5.75 -1.43 -3.18
CA LEU A 156 -5.17 -0.10 -3.08
C LEU A 156 -5.12 0.60 -4.44
N TRP A 157 -5.63 1.83 -4.47
CA TRP A 157 -5.55 2.72 -5.61
C TRP A 157 -5.02 4.08 -5.16
N VAL A 158 -3.96 4.55 -5.83
CA VAL A 158 -3.41 5.90 -5.64
C VAL A 158 -3.58 6.63 -6.96
N ALA A 159 -4.34 7.73 -6.96
CA ALA A 159 -4.53 8.53 -8.17
C ALA A 159 -3.19 9.14 -8.60
N GLU A 160 -2.88 9.03 -9.90
CA GLU A 160 -1.80 9.81 -10.50
C GLU A 160 -2.09 11.30 -10.28
N SER A 161 -1.07 12.08 -9.93
CA SER A 161 -1.20 13.53 -10.04
C SER A 161 -1.57 13.84 -11.48
N GLN A 162 -2.65 14.60 -11.68
CA GLN A 162 -2.81 15.39 -12.91
C GLN A 162 -1.54 16.24 -13.01
N THR A 163 -0.52 15.76 -13.71
CA THR A 163 0.56 16.62 -14.18
C THR A 163 -0.14 17.53 -15.17
N ASP A 164 -0.45 18.75 -14.76
CA ASP A 164 -0.80 19.78 -15.71
C ASP A 164 0.31 19.78 -16.76
N SER A 165 -0.07 19.59 -18.01
CA SER A 165 0.81 19.55 -19.18
C SER A 165 1.65 20.83 -19.37
N SER A 166 1.61 21.78 -18.44
CA SER A 166 2.36 23.03 -18.42
C SER A 166 3.83 22.88 -18.01
N ASP A 167 4.22 21.79 -17.33
CA ASP A 167 5.59 21.59 -16.83
C ASP A 167 6.47 20.70 -17.72
N ALA A 168 6.01 20.37 -18.93
CA ALA A 168 6.91 19.80 -19.93
C ALA A 168 7.98 20.86 -20.28
N PRO A 169 9.30 20.56 -20.15
CA PRO A 169 10.32 21.44 -20.67
C PRO A 169 10.08 21.59 -22.16
N THR A 170 9.92 22.83 -22.64
CA THR A 170 9.90 23.11 -24.07
C THR A 170 11.22 22.61 -24.67
N GLU A 171 11.19 21.47 -25.36
CA GLU A 171 12.24 21.12 -26.31
C GLU A 171 12.31 22.26 -27.32
N THR A 172 13.35 23.08 -27.24
CA THR A 172 13.66 24.05 -28.29
C THR A 172 14.11 23.24 -29.50
N ASP A 173 13.14 22.98 -30.36
CA ASP A 173 13.30 22.26 -31.60
C ASP A 173 14.38 22.94 -32.46
N GLY A 174 15.48 22.23 -32.67
CA GLY A 174 16.60 22.64 -33.50
C GLY A 174 16.15 22.78 -34.95
N LYS A 175 15.83 24.01 -35.33
CA LYS A 175 15.46 24.44 -36.68
C LYS A 175 16.29 23.75 -37.78
N PRO A 176 15.70 22.99 -38.72
CA PRO A 176 16.39 22.58 -39.93
C PRO A 176 16.49 23.75 -40.89
N GLY A 177 17.72 24.17 -41.20
CA GLY A 177 18.00 25.16 -42.22
C GLY A 177 17.60 24.67 -43.61
N ARG A 178 16.62 25.34 -44.23
CA ARG A 178 16.33 25.23 -45.66
C ARG A 178 16.54 26.60 -46.31
N LYS A 179 17.52 26.70 -47.22
CA LYS A 179 17.45 27.52 -48.43
C LYS A 179 18.17 26.79 -49.54
N GLY A 180 17.46 26.54 -50.65
CA GLY A 180 17.97 25.84 -51.82
C GLY A 180 18.48 26.78 -52.91
N GLY A 181 19.40 26.22 -53.70
CA GLY A 181 19.64 26.48 -55.13
C GLY A 181 20.62 27.61 -55.50
N PRO A 182 21.12 27.66 -56.74
CA PRO A 182 21.48 26.57 -57.66
C PRO A 182 22.88 26.77 -58.32
N LYS A 183 23.34 25.73 -59.05
CA LYS A 183 24.29 25.73 -60.20
C LYS A 183 25.59 26.57 -60.14
N ASN A 184 26.73 25.88 -60.18
CA ASN A 184 27.64 25.79 -61.34
C ASN A 184 28.66 24.67 -61.13
#